data_AF-A0A662HBI7-F1
#
_entry.id   AF-A0A662HBI7-F1
#
_cell.length_a   1.000
_cell.length_b   1.000
_cell.length_c   1.000
_cell.angle_alpha   90.00
_cell.angle_beta   90.00
_cell.angle_gamma   90.00
#
_symmetry.space_group_name_H-M   'P 1'
#
loop_
_entity.id
_entity.type
_entity.pdbx_description
1 polymer ?
#
loop_
_entity_poly.entity_id
_entity_poly.type
_entity_poly.pdbx_seq_one_letter_code
_entity_poly.pdbx_strand_id
1 'polypeptide(L)'
;MIDRIFRAYDIRGVYGKELTGEIARKIGCAAGLLIKEKDVIMGRDARDSSPLLAQAFADGITKAGKNLIDAGMNPNPLVYFLCWYKHKPGVYITASVDGSEYTLIKDIRKNQIFLVKVGDFIQKYINKKRSLKNFAVLSFNPENGKVSFKSIKNVFIHEINEPLYELKLKYGKSVKVTASHSVYVFRNNKLVCVPTSDLKVGDLVATADIIPNVVKVPRISLAKELWPYRNELRTIILSGPDIIKIRMKRLLSKRKKRIMLSEKGRRLLIKIRKEKGLSRSKAAKLIGISPVTIQRIELGRTRKFVREDYIRKYVQGLGLDADEFLKKFSLKEKRFNGRWIDGRTLSTIKLKNLTKEEIKEIKDCKLHGKGYPQNSIPNIIELTPELMRLIGYYIAEGNLECKDRVCFTLVRGGHEKFIADDVIFCSEKCFNIKPKIYEVKGNRIKIVIDNVIVFGFFSKILKFENKNSSTKRLPGFVYTLPPELKINLLKGIFLGDGTIFHGSSHGIKFSTTSKELAVGISYLLMQLGVLHSFSRESNKKKNRTPV
;
A
#
# COMPACT_ATOMS: atom_id res chain seq x y z
N MET A 1 32.24 37.80 9.09
CA MET A 1 31.62 37.04 7.97
C MET A 1 31.98 35.56 8.03
N ILE A 2 33.25 35.24 8.34
CA ILE A 2 33.75 33.86 8.52
C ILE A 2 33.09 33.14 9.72
N ASP A 3 32.75 33.84 10.81
CA ASP A 3 32.13 33.20 11.99
C ASP A 3 30.74 32.59 11.75
N ARG A 4 30.11 32.88 10.59
CA ARG A 4 28.79 32.32 10.23
C ARG A 4 28.86 30.96 9.54
N ILE A 5 30.02 30.57 8.98
CA ILE A 5 30.15 29.31 8.24
C ILE A 5 30.65 28.15 9.11
N PHE A 6 31.35 28.44 10.21
CA PHE A 6 31.81 27.44 11.17
C PHE A 6 30.69 27.08 12.15
N ARG A 7 30.38 25.78 12.29
CA ARG A 7 29.35 25.24 13.18
C ARG A 7 29.99 24.30 14.20
N ALA A 8 29.18 23.82 15.15
CA ALA A 8 29.65 22.97 16.25
C ALA A 8 30.35 21.67 15.78
N TYR A 9 30.04 21.17 14.59
CA TYR A 9 30.60 19.91 14.07
C TYR A 9 30.91 19.89 12.57
N ASP A 10 30.63 20.97 11.82
CA ASP A 10 30.94 21.07 10.39
C ASP A 10 31.10 22.53 9.91
N ILE A 11 31.44 22.70 8.63
CA ILE A 11 31.62 24.00 7.99
C ILE A 11 30.64 24.08 6.81
N ARG A 12 29.67 25.00 6.89
CA ARG A 12 28.61 25.16 5.89
C ARG A 12 28.43 26.61 5.49
N GLY A 13 28.44 26.85 4.19
CA GLY A 13 28.13 28.15 3.60
C GLY A 13 27.65 27.99 2.17
N VAL A 14 27.04 29.04 1.65
CA VAL A 14 26.53 29.11 0.28
C VAL A 14 27.67 29.14 -0.73
N TYR A 15 27.70 28.19 -1.67
CA TYR A 15 28.76 28.11 -2.69
C TYR A 15 28.84 29.38 -3.54
N GLY A 16 30.04 29.96 -3.67
CA GLY A 16 30.27 31.17 -4.47
C GLY A 16 29.93 32.49 -3.77
N LYS A 17 29.36 32.44 -2.55
CA LYS A 17 29.07 33.62 -1.73
C LYS A 17 29.72 33.57 -0.36
N GLU A 18 29.38 32.57 0.44
CA GLU A 18 29.93 32.38 1.80
C GLU A 18 30.98 31.27 1.85
N LEU A 19 30.86 30.27 0.96
CA LEU A 19 31.82 29.20 0.77
C LEU A 19 32.33 29.26 -0.67
N THR A 20 33.31 30.12 -0.91
CA THR A 20 33.98 30.24 -2.22
C THR A 20 35.15 29.26 -2.31
N GLY A 21 35.73 29.07 -3.50
CA GLY A 21 36.99 28.33 -3.64
C GLY A 21 38.11 28.93 -2.79
N GLU A 22 38.17 30.26 -2.67
CA GLU A 22 39.15 30.93 -1.80
C GLU A 22 38.95 30.59 -0.32
N ILE A 23 37.69 30.61 0.15
CA ILE A 23 37.35 30.28 1.54
C ILE A 23 37.58 28.79 1.81
N ALA A 24 37.20 27.90 0.89
CA ALA A 24 37.49 26.47 0.99
C ALA A 24 39.00 26.19 1.04
N ARG A 25 39.82 26.94 0.30
CA ARG A 25 41.29 26.88 0.39
C ARG A 25 41.82 27.36 1.74
N LYS A 26 41.28 28.46 2.29
CA LYS A 26 41.64 28.94 3.63
C LYS A 26 41.24 27.93 4.71
N ILE A 27 40.06 27.30 4.58
CA ILE A 27 39.60 26.22 5.46
C ILE A 27 40.53 25.01 5.36
N GLY A 28 40.91 24.60 4.14
CA GLY A 28 41.86 23.51 3.94
C GLY A 28 43.21 23.79 4.59
N CYS A 29 43.73 25.02 4.44
CA CYS A 29 44.98 25.44 5.07
C CYS A 29 44.87 25.43 6.61
N ALA A 30 43.80 25.99 7.17
CA ALA A 30 43.57 25.99 8.60
C ALA A 30 43.40 24.56 9.17
N ALA A 31 42.62 23.71 8.49
CA ALA A 31 42.47 22.31 8.84
C ALA A 31 43.80 21.56 8.81
N GLY A 32 44.64 21.82 7.80
CA GLY A 32 45.97 21.22 7.70
C GLY A 32 46.92 21.63 8.84
N LEU A 33 46.80 22.85 9.38
CA LEU A 33 47.57 23.29 10.55
C LEU A 33 47.07 22.65 11.87
N LEU A 34 45.78 22.35 11.96
CA LEU A 34 45.16 21.79 13.18
C LEU A 34 45.26 20.25 13.25
N ILE A 35 45.24 19.59 12.10
CA ILE A 35 45.32 18.13 12.01
C ILE A 35 46.76 17.70 12.32
N LYS A 36 46.94 16.78 13.27
CA LYS A 36 48.28 16.30 13.68
C LYS A 36 48.86 15.35 12.64
N GLU A 37 48.03 14.49 12.07
CA GLU A 37 48.42 13.47 11.10
C GLU A 37 48.95 14.09 9.81
N LYS A 38 49.84 13.38 9.12
CA LYS A 38 50.41 13.82 7.83
C LYS A 38 49.44 13.67 6.67
N ASP A 39 48.56 12.67 6.71
CA ASP A 39 47.64 12.36 5.60
C ASP A 39 46.18 12.55 6.04
N VAL A 40 45.38 13.17 5.17
CA VAL A 40 43.95 13.46 5.38
C VAL A 40 43.13 12.87 4.24
N ILE A 41 42.04 12.16 4.54
CA ILE A 41 41.17 11.56 3.53
C ILE A 41 40.07 12.54 3.15
N MET A 42 39.79 12.72 1.86
CA MET A 42 38.70 13.55 1.38
C MET A 42 37.75 12.76 0.49
N GLY A 43 36.45 13.00 0.62
CA GLY A 43 35.46 12.56 -0.37
C GLY A 43 34.40 13.62 -0.64
N ARG A 44 33.57 13.36 -1.65
CA ARG A 44 32.56 14.31 -2.09
C ARG A 44 31.30 13.64 -2.63
N ASP A 45 30.17 14.31 -2.48
CA ASP A 45 28.94 13.94 -3.17
C ASP A 45 28.99 14.32 -4.67
N ALA A 46 27.95 13.95 -5.41
CA ALA A 46 27.89 14.07 -6.86
C ALA A 46 27.42 15.45 -7.37
N ARG A 47 27.66 16.53 -6.63
CA ARG A 47 27.25 17.89 -7.05
C ARG A 47 28.31 18.56 -7.92
N ASP A 48 27.88 19.44 -8.81
CA ASP A 48 28.77 20.16 -9.73
C ASP A 48 29.73 21.12 -9.01
N SER A 49 29.33 21.68 -7.86
CA SER A 49 30.20 22.51 -7.03
C SER A 49 31.22 21.70 -6.21
N SER A 50 30.93 20.41 -5.98
CA SER A 50 31.75 19.57 -5.11
C SER A 50 33.17 19.33 -5.63
N PRO A 51 33.44 19.10 -6.93
CA PRO A 51 34.80 19.05 -7.47
C PRO A 51 35.60 20.32 -7.26
N LEU A 52 35.01 21.50 -7.48
CA LEU A 52 35.71 22.78 -7.35
C LEU A 52 36.03 23.11 -5.89
N LEU A 53 35.09 22.85 -4.97
CA LEU A 53 35.32 23.00 -3.54
C LEU A 53 36.33 21.99 -3.00
N ALA A 54 36.24 20.73 -3.46
CA ALA A 54 37.21 19.69 -3.12
C ALA A 54 38.62 20.07 -3.55
N GLN A 55 38.78 20.55 -4.79
CA GLN A 55 40.08 20.97 -5.31
C GLN A 55 40.64 22.15 -4.50
N ALA A 56 39.82 23.17 -4.24
CA ALA A 56 40.30 24.33 -3.49
C ALA A 56 40.68 23.98 -2.04
N PHE A 57 39.90 23.11 -1.39
CA PHE A 57 40.24 22.55 -0.07
C PHE A 57 41.54 21.74 -0.11
N ALA A 58 41.74 20.92 -1.15
CA ALA A 58 42.95 20.14 -1.37
C ALA A 58 44.21 21.03 -1.51
N ASP A 59 44.11 22.11 -2.28
CA ASP A 59 45.18 23.09 -2.41
C ASP A 59 45.57 23.68 -1.03
N GLY A 60 44.57 23.94 -0.20
CA GLY A 60 44.75 24.45 1.16
C GLY A 60 45.49 23.47 2.07
N ILE A 61 45.04 22.22 2.10
CA ILE A 61 45.66 21.14 2.89
C ILE A 61 47.12 20.93 2.48
N THR A 62 47.38 20.91 1.17
CA THR A 62 48.72 20.72 0.62
C THR A 62 49.64 21.88 0.99
N LYS A 63 49.15 23.13 0.91
CA LYS A 63 49.90 24.32 1.31
C LYS A 63 50.28 24.33 2.79
N ALA A 64 49.49 23.69 3.65
CA ALA A 64 49.80 23.50 5.07
C ALA A 64 50.78 22.34 5.33
N GLY A 65 51.37 21.75 4.30
CA GLY A 65 52.39 20.68 4.42
C GLY A 65 51.80 19.29 4.70
N LYS A 66 50.51 19.08 4.45
CA LYS A 66 49.82 17.80 4.63
C LYS A 66 49.53 17.12 3.29
N ASN A 67 49.43 15.80 3.29
CA ASN A 67 49.04 15.01 2.13
C ASN A 67 47.52 14.80 2.12
N LEU A 68 46.89 14.87 0.94
CA LEU A 68 45.48 14.54 0.78
C LEU A 68 45.31 13.23 0.02
N ILE A 69 44.57 12.29 0.61
CA ILE A 69 44.09 11.08 -0.03
C ILE A 69 42.68 11.37 -0.57
N ASP A 70 42.58 11.78 -1.83
CA ASP A 70 41.27 11.96 -2.47
C ASP A 70 40.64 10.60 -2.75
N ALA A 71 39.62 10.25 -1.96
CA ALA A 71 38.82 9.06 -2.20
C ALA A 71 37.95 9.22 -3.46
N GLY A 72 37.70 10.46 -3.91
CA GLY A 72 36.87 10.75 -5.07
C GLY A 72 35.40 10.99 -4.72
N MET A 73 34.56 10.91 -5.76
CA MET A 73 33.11 11.04 -5.64
C MET A 73 32.50 9.74 -5.12
N ASN A 74 32.19 9.69 -3.83
CA ASN A 74 31.73 8.50 -3.13
C ASN A 74 30.69 8.86 -2.08
N PRO A 75 29.92 7.91 -1.53
CA PRO A 75 29.08 8.17 -0.36
C PRO A 75 29.89 8.47 0.93
N ASN A 76 29.38 9.34 1.79
CA ASN A 76 30.00 9.73 3.07
C ASN A 76 30.46 8.54 3.96
N PRO A 77 29.67 7.45 4.10
CA PRO A 77 30.11 6.27 4.87
C PRO A 77 31.42 5.63 4.40
N LEU A 78 31.78 5.78 3.13
CA LEU A 78 33.05 5.25 2.62
C LEU A 78 34.23 6.05 3.18
N VAL A 79 34.09 7.37 3.32
CA VAL A 79 35.14 8.20 3.94
C VAL A 79 35.27 7.87 5.42
N TYR A 80 34.16 7.69 6.16
CA TYR A 80 34.24 7.21 7.54
C TYR A 80 34.95 5.85 7.67
N PHE A 81 34.63 4.91 6.78
CA PHE A 81 35.30 3.60 6.76
C PHE A 81 36.79 3.72 6.46
N LEU A 82 37.19 4.54 5.47
CA LEU A 82 38.59 4.75 5.13
C LEU A 82 39.35 5.45 6.27
N CYS A 83 38.73 6.43 6.93
CA CYS A 83 39.29 7.08 8.12
C CYS A 83 39.55 6.09 9.25
N TRP A 84 38.57 5.23 9.54
CA TRP A 84 38.71 4.16 10.54
C TRP A 84 39.78 3.15 10.14
N TYR A 85 39.74 2.64 8.90
CA TYR A 85 40.64 1.60 8.40
C TYR A 85 42.09 2.04 8.29
N LYS A 86 42.33 3.29 7.86
CA LYS A 86 43.68 3.85 7.72
C LYS A 86 44.16 4.58 8.98
N HIS A 87 43.31 4.73 9.99
CA HIS A 87 43.54 5.55 11.17
C HIS A 87 43.97 6.98 10.79
N LYS A 88 43.24 7.60 9.86
CA LYS A 88 43.49 8.96 9.37
C LYS A 88 42.23 9.83 9.52
N PRO A 89 42.37 11.14 9.74
CA PRO A 89 41.24 12.07 9.73
C PRO A 89 40.67 12.22 8.31
N GLY A 90 39.41 12.66 8.20
CA GLY A 90 38.85 12.94 6.89
C GLY A 90 37.70 13.92 6.84
N VAL A 91 37.42 14.37 5.62
CA VAL A 91 36.53 15.48 5.27
C VAL A 91 35.60 15.08 4.13
N TYR A 92 34.35 15.55 4.17
CA TYR A 92 33.34 15.20 3.17
C TYR A 92 32.43 16.39 2.79
N ILE A 93 32.09 16.52 1.50
CA ILE A 93 31.32 17.65 0.91
C ILE A 93 29.88 17.20 0.49
N THR A 94 28.78 17.83 0.99
CA THR A 94 27.35 17.37 0.82
C THR A 94 26.20 18.38 1.14
N ALA A 95 24.88 18.06 0.89
CA ALA A 95 23.65 18.79 1.40
C ALA A 95 22.23 18.06 1.34
N SER A 96 21.11 18.63 1.92
CA SER A 96 19.85 17.96 2.47
C SER A 96 18.41 18.34 1.95
N VAL A 97 17.33 17.59 2.31
CA VAL A 97 15.85 17.92 2.18
C VAL A 97 15.06 17.58 3.47
N ASP A 98 13.94 18.28 3.76
CA ASP A 98 13.06 18.03 4.93
C ASP A 98 12.21 16.75 4.83
N GLY A 99 12.15 15.98 5.92
CA GLY A 99 11.44 14.70 5.97
C GLY A 99 9.92 14.79 5.98
N SER A 100 9.33 15.97 6.21
CA SER A 100 7.88 16.19 6.23
C SER A 100 7.25 16.41 4.86
N GLU A 101 8.07 16.55 3.82
CA GLU A 101 7.61 16.76 2.46
C GLU A 101 7.03 15.50 1.82
N TYR A 102 6.15 15.73 0.84
CA TYR A 102 5.46 14.67 0.11
C TYR A 102 6.04 14.48 -1.29
N THR A 103 6.20 13.22 -1.70
CA THR A 103 6.67 12.87 -3.05
C THR A 103 5.98 11.61 -3.57
N LEU A 104 5.98 11.45 -4.90
CA LEU A 104 5.56 10.20 -5.53
C LEU A 104 6.72 9.22 -5.59
N ILE A 105 6.46 7.98 -5.17
CA ILE A 105 7.35 6.84 -5.32
C ILE A 105 6.71 5.81 -6.23
N LYS A 106 7.48 5.29 -7.19
CA LYS A 106 7.11 4.13 -8.00
C LYS A 106 7.77 2.86 -7.43
N ASP A 107 6.99 1.86 -7.03
CA ASP A 107 7.47 0.48 -6.83
C ASP A 107 7.59 -0.19 -8.21
N ILE A 108 8.82 -0.44 -8.63
CA ILE A 108 9.16 -0.97 -9.95
C ILE A 108 8.58 -2.37 -10.12
N ARG A 109 8.64 -3.21 -9.08
CA ARG A 109 8.20 -4.62 -9.15
C ARG A 109 6.69 -4.74 -9.30
N LYS A 110 5.96 -3.84 -8.66
CA LYS A 110 4.49 -3.83 -8.70
C LYS A 110 3.95 -2.97 -9.83
N ASN A 111 4.80 -2.18 -10.47
CA ASN A 111 4.40 -1.15 -11.40
C ASN A 111 3.30 -0.24 -10.81
N GLN A 112 3.54 0.23 -9.57
CA GLN A 112 2.60 1.04 -8.80
C GLN A 112 3.24 2.34 -8.35
N ILE A 113 2.49 3.43 -8.42
CA ILE A 113 2.88 4.76 -7.94
C ILE A 113 2.04 5.07 -6.70
N PHE A 114 2.66 5.63 -5.67
CA PHE A 114 1.96 6.05 -4.47
C PHE A 114 2.63 7.30 -3.87
N LEU A 115 1.80 8.14 -3.26
CA LEU A 115 2.23 9.32 -2.51
C LEU A 115 2.77 8.89 -1.14
N VAL A 116 3.90 9.45 -0.75
CA VAL A 116 4.50 9.23 0.57
C VAL A 116 4.99 10.52 1.17
N LYS A 117 5.06 10.55 2.50
CA LYS A 117 5.90 11.47 3.24
C LYS A 117 7.33 10.92 3.25
N VAL A 118 8.31 11.75 2.88
CA VAL A 118 9.70 11.32 2.62
C VAL A 118 10.30 10.61 3.85
N GLY A 119 10.26 11.24 5.02
CA GLY A 119 10.81 10.68 6.26
C GLY A 119 10.19 9.35 6.65
N ASP A 120 8.85 9.29 6.71
CA ASP A 120 8.10 8.08 7.06
C ASP A 120 8.42 6.91 6.11
N PHE A 121 8.53 7.20 4.81
CA PHE A 121 8.88 6.20 3.81
C PHE A 121 10.29 5.67 4.04
N ILE A 122 11.28 6.55 4.17
CA ILE A 122 12.67 6.16 4.33
C ILE A 122 12.85 5.34 5.62
N GLN A 123 12.32 5.82 6.75
CA GLN A 123 12.46 5.17 8.06
C GLN A 123 11.96 3.71 8.04
N LYS A 124 10.87 3.45 7.32
CA LYS A 124 10.28 2.12 7.18
C LYS A 124 11.22 1.09 6.54
N TYR A 125 12.12 1.52 5.64
CA TYR A 125 13.04 0.63 4.93
C TYR A 125 14.41 0.56 5.59
N ILE A 126 14.90 1.66 6.17
CA ILE A 126 16.14 1.68 6.94
C ILE A 126 16.02 0.77 8.17
N ASN A 127 14.96 0.91 8.98
CA ASN A 127 14.76 0.09 10.18
C ASN A 127 14.67 -1.41 9.87
N LYS A 128 14.33 -1.79 8.63
CA LYS A 128 14.18 -3.17 8.20
C LYS A 128 15.38 -3.70 7.41
N LYS A 129 16.48 -2.92 7.29
CA LYS A 129 17.64 -3.21 6.43
C LYS A 129 17.25 -3.63 5.00
N ARG A 130 16.18 -3.04 4.45
CA ARG A 130 15.66 -3.40 3.13
C ARG A 130 16.22 -2.48 2.05
N SER A 131 16.64 -3.06 0.93
CA SER A 131 17.11 -2.30 -0.22
C SER A 131 15.99 -1.45 -0.86
N LEU A 132 16.32 -0.21 -1.21
CA LEU A 132 15.45 0.71 -1.93
C LEU A 132 15.62 0.65 -3.46
N LYS A 133 16.49 -0.23 -3.98
CA LYS A 133 16.76 -0.38 -5.43
C LYS A 133 15.52 -0.67 -6.29
N ASN A 134 14.45 -1.20 -5.68
CA ASN A 134 13.18 -1.50 -6.33
C ASN A 134 12.20 -0.32 -6.38
N PHE A 135 12.62 0.86 -5.94
CA PHE A 135 11.81 2.08 -5.96
C PHE A 135 12.43 3.11 -6.88
N ALA A 136 11.59 3.94 -7.47
CA ALA A 136 11.98 5.07 -8.30
C ALA A 136 11.26 6.35 -7.85
N VAL A 137 11.96 7.48 -7.97
CA VAL A 137 11.47 8.84 -7.67
C VAL A 137 11.29 9.62 -8.95
N LEU A 138 10.45 10.65 -8.92
CA LEU A 138 10.39 11.61 -10.01
C LEU A 138 11.73 12.35 -10.12
N SER A 139 12.21 12.49 -11.35
CA SER A 139 13.41 13.27 -11.70
C SER A 139 13.18 13.88 -13.08
N PHE A 140 13.90 14.94 -13.41
CA PHE A 140 13.87 15.49 -14.76
C PHE A 140 15.28 15.54 -15.34
N ASN A 141 15.39 15.49 -16.66
CA ASN A 141 16.66 15.71 -17.36
C ASN A 141 16.84 17.23 -17.59
N PRO A 142 17.87 17.88 -17.04
CA PRO A 142 18.10 19.32 -17.23
C PRO A 142 18.34 19.76 -18.67
N GLU A 143 18.82 18.87 -19.55
CA GLU A 143 19.14 19.19 -20.94
C GLU A 143 17.88 19.34 -21.81
N ASN A 144 16.84 18.54 -21.53
CA ASN A 144 15.62 18.50 -22.35
C ASN A 144 14.32 18.70 -21.56
N GLY A 145 14.40 18.96 -20.25
CA GLY A 145 13.26 19.16 -19.35
C GLY A 145 12.42 17.91 -19.07
N LYS A 146 12.72 16.74 -19.67
CA LYS A 146 11.84 15.58 -19.61
C LYS A 146 11.78 14.96 -18.22
N VAL A 147 10.58 14.87 -17.66
CA VAL A 147 10.31 14.23 -16.37
C VAL A 147 10.15 12.71 -16.54
N SER A 148 10.83 11.93 -15.69
CA SER A 148 10.76 10.47 -15.69
C SER A 148 10.99 9.89 -14.28
N PHE A 149 10.55 8.65 -14.05
CA PHE A 149 10.89 7.94 -12.82
C PHE A 149 12.30 7.35 -12.92
N LYS A 150 13.17 7.64 -11.95
CA LYS A 150 14.55 7.13 -11.85
C LYS A 150 14.76 6.35 -10.56
N SER A 151 15.45 5.21 -10.66
CA SER A 151 15.68 4.28 -9.55
C SER A 151 16.49 4.91 -8.43
N ILE A 152 16.08 4.66 -7.18
CA ILE A 152 16.78 5.12 -5.98
C ILE A 152 18.03 4.26 -5.79
N LYS A 153 19.21 4.88 -5.88
CA LYS A 153 20.49 4.19 -5.64
C LYS A 153 20.79 4.08 -4.14
N ASN A 154 20.74 5.22 -3.44
CA ASN A 154 21.08 5.35 -2.03
C ASN A 154 20.13 6.35 -1.34
N VAL A 155 20.07 6.31 -0.02
CA VAL A 155 19.33 7.28 0.81
C VAL A 155 20.18 7.69 1.99
N PHE A 156 20.14 8.98 2.32
CA PHE A 156 20.90 9.60 3.41
C PHE A 156 19.92 10.27 4.37
N ILE A 157 20.14 10.07 5.68
CA ILE A 157 19.47 10.80 6.77
C ILE A 157 20.57 11.42 7.61
N HIS A 158 20.40 12.69 7.96
CA HIS A 158 21.29 13.41 8.85
C HIS A 158 20.50 14.49 9.58
N GLU A 159 20.97 14.87 10.77
CA GLU A 159 20.41 15.99 11.52
C GLU A 159 20.83 17.32 10.86
N ILE A 160 19.92 18.30 10.87
CA ILE A 160 20.12 19.60 10.22
C ILE A 160 20.35 20.68 11.27
N ASN A 161 21.46 21.43 11.13
CA ASN A 161 21.74 22.66 11.87
C ASN A 161 22.04 23.80 10.88
N GLU A 162 21.17 23.97 9.89
CA GLU A 162 21.20 25.07 8.92
C GLU A 162 19.79 25.69 8.78
N PRO A 163 19.67 26.97 8.37
CA PRO A 163 18.36 27.57 8.15
C PRO A 163 17.55 26.80 7.10
N LEU A 164 16.31 26.48 7.43
CA LEU A 164 15.32 26.00 6.47
C LEU A 164 14.66 27.20 5.80
N TYR A 165 14.77 27.27 4.49
CA TYR A 165 14.04 28.22 3.67
C TYR A 165 12.73 27.58 3.21
N GLU A 166 11.62 28.32 3.33
CA GLU A 166 10.36 27.96 2.66
C GLU A 166 10.32 28.70 1.33
N LEU A 167 10.65 28.01 0.24
CA LEU A 167 10.50 28.57 -1.11
C LEU A 167 9.02 28.66 -1.42
N LYS A 168 8.51 29.86 -1.71
CA LYS A 168 7.13 30.11 -2.09
C LYS A 168 7.09 30.59 -3.52
N LEU A 169 6.59 29.74 -4.42
CA LEU A 169 6.43 30.08 -5.82
C LEU A 169 5.15 30.91 -6.01
N LYS A 170 5.10 31.72 -7.09
CA LYS A 170 3.96 32.59 -7.41
C LYS A 170 2.62 31.83 -7.46
N TYR A 171 2.64 30.61 -7.98
CA TYR A 171 1.47 29.72 -8.05
C TYR A 171 1.27 28.90 -6.76
N GLY A 172 1.85 29.31 -5.64
CA GLY A 172 1.59 28.78 -4.30
C GLY A 172 2.24 27.46 -3.93
N LYS A 173 2.86 26.75 -4.88
CA LYS A 173 3.75 25.63 -4.55
C LYS A 173 4.80 26.13 -3.57
N SER A 174 4.95 25.41 -2.47
CA SER A 174 5.99 25.69 -1.48
C SER A 174 6.72 24.43 -1.10
N VAL A 175 8.01 24.56 -0.85
CA VAL A 175 8.85 23.46 -0.39
C VAL A 175 9.80 23.99 0.66
N LYS A 176 9.94 23.24 1.76
CA LYS A 176 10.95 23.52 2.78
C LYS A 176 12.22 22.79 2.43
N VAL A 177 13.26 23.57 2.20
CA VAL A 177 14.57 23.06 1.80
C VAL A 177 15.65 23.77 2.59
N THR A 178 16.77 23.08 2.76
CA THR A 178 17.92 23.64 3.44
C THR A 178 18.58 24.73 2.59
N ALA A 179 19.24 25.70 3.24
CA ALA A 179 19.96 26.78 2.57
C ALA A 179 20.85 26.30 1.40
N SER A 180 21.56 25.21 1.65
CA SER A 180 22.53 24.57 0.75
C SER A 180 21.89 23.64 -0.30
N HIS A 181 20.57 23.42 -0.25
CA HIS A 181 19.88 22.62 -1.26
C HIS A 181 19.81 23.40 -2.58
N SER A 182 20.22 22.79 -3.70
CA SER A 182 20.15 23.46 -5.00
C SER A 182 18.82 23.19 -5.69
N VAL A 183 18.26 24.21 -6.32
CA VAL A 183 17.09 24.11 -7.20
C VAL A 183 17.46 24.60 -8.58
N TYR A 184 16.73 24.15 -9.60
CA TYR A 184 16.95 24.63 -10.95
C TYR A 184 16.18 25.92 -11.20
N VAL A 185 16.86 26.92 -11.74
CA VAL A 185 16.33 28.23 -12.08
C VAL A 185 16.58 28.48 -13.57
N PHE A 186 15.61 29.06 -14.25
CA PHE A 186 15.77 29.52 -15.61
C PHE A 186 16.38 30.93 -15.62
N ARG A 187 17.65 31.03 -16.05
CA ARG A 187 18.38 32.30 -16.20
C ARG A 187 19.13 32.28 -17.55
N ASN A 188 19.17 33.41 -18.25
CA ASN A 188 19.88 33.55 -19.52
C ASN A 188 19.55 32.43 -20.54
N ASN A 189 18.26 32.11 -20.69
CA ASN A 189 17.73 31.05 -21.54
C ASN A 189 18.27 29.63 -21.25
N LYS A 190 18.78 29.37 -20.05
CA LYS A 190 19.27 28.05 -19.63
C LYS A 190 18.75 27.70 -18.23
N LEU A 191 18.58 26.40 -17.99
CA LEU A 191 18.38 25.89 -16.63
C LEU A 191 19.73 25.81 -15.92
N VAL A 192 19.86 26.53 -14.82
CA VAL A 192 21.05 26.55 -13.97
C VAL A 192 20.70 26.07 -12.58
N CYS A 193 21.59 25.30 -11.96
CA CYS A 193 21.40 24.80 -10.61
C CYS A 193 21.93 25.83 -9.61
N VAL A 194 21.04 26.36 -8.76
CA VAL A 194 21.34 27.48 -7.85
C VAL A 194 21.01 27.06 -6.41
N PRO A 195 21.90 27.29 -5.43
CA PRO A 195 21.58 27.10 -4.02
C PRO A 195 20.33 27.88 -3.60
N THR A 196 19.52 27.30 -2.72
CA THR A 196 18.28 27.91 -2.22
C THR A 196 18.51 29.30 -1.61
N SER A 197 19.63 29.48 -0.92
CA SER A 197 20.09 30.74 -0.35
C SER A 197 20.43 31.84 -1.36
N ASP A 198 20.68 31.48 -2.63
CA ASP A 198 21.01 32.41 -3.72
C ASP A 198 19.80 32.77 -4.59
N LEU A 199 18.63 32.23 -4.24
CA LEU A 199 17.38 32.59 -4.88
C LEU A 199 16.96 33.98 -4.47
N LYS A 200 16.53 34.75 -5.46
CA LYS A 200 15.94 36.07 -5.30
C LYS A 200 14.46 35.99 -5.65
N VAL A 201 13.66 36.85 -5.01
CA VAL A 201 12.25 37.02 -5.40
C VAL A 201 12.22 37.44 -6.87
N GLY A 202 11.47 36.69 -7.68
CA GLY A 202 11.40 36.88 -9.13
C GLY A 202 12.15 35.82 -9.95
N ASP A 203 13.03 35.01 -9.34
CA ASP A 203 13.68 33.89 -10.01
C ASP A 203 12.65 32.87 -10.54
N LEU A 204 12.85 32.43 -11.78
CA LEU A 204 12.00 31.43 -12.44
C LEU A 204 12.46 30.02 -12.06
N VAL A 205 11.91 29.49 -10.96
CA VAL A 205 12.22 28.13 -10.51
C VAL A 205 11.55 27.08 -11.40
N ALA A 206 12.31 26.08 -11.84
CA ALA A 206 11.81 24.99 -12.66
C ALA A 206 10.79 24.13 -11.89
N THR A 207 9.65 23.87 -12.53
CA THR A 207 8.64 22.94 -12.02
C THR A 207 8.13 22.08 -13.16
N ALA A 208 7.66 20.87 -12.84
CA ALA A 208 7.01 20.03 -13.84
C ALA A 208 5.60 20.56 -14.17
N ASP A 209 5.32 20.67 -15.46
CA ASP A 209 4.00 20.91 -16.06
C ASP A 209 3.21 19.59 -16.18
N ILE A 210 3.88 18.53 -16.65
CA ILE A 210 3.37 17.18 -16.78
C ILE A 210 4.32 16.19 -16.11
N ILE A 211 3.75 15.19 -15.44
CA ILE A 211 4.53 14.09 -14.86
C ILE A 211 4.10 12.74 -15.42
N PRO A 212 5.03 11.77 -15.55
CA PRO A 212 4.73 10.48 -16.12
C PRO A 212 3.66 9.74 -15.31
N ASN A 213 2.73 9.12 -16.04
CA ASN A 213 1.80 8.15 -15.51
C ASN A 213 2.23 6.74 -15.91
N VAL A 214 1.86 5.76 -15.09
CA VAL A 214 1.97 4.35 -15.48
C VAL A 214 0.61 3.71 -15.29
N VAL A 215 0.02 3.19 -16.36
CA VAL A 215 -1.34 2.66 -16.32
C VAL A 215 -1.34 1.24 -15.77
N LYS A 216 -2.04 1.06 -14.67
CA LYS A 216 -2.37 -0.21 -14.04
C LYS A 216 -3.69 -0.08 -13.30
N VAL A 217 -4.73 -0.70 -13.85
CA VAL A 217 -6.05 -0.79 -13.21
C VAL A 217 -6.06 -2.04 -12.31
N PRO A 218 -6.14 -1.89 -10.97
CA PRO A 218 -6.25 -3.05 -10.09
C PRO A 218 -7.62 -3.73 -10.24
N ARG A 219 -7.62 -5.06 -10.31
CA ARG A 219 -8.81 -5.87 -10.04
C ARG A 219 -8.90 -6.12 -8.55
N ILE A 220 -9.96 -5.63 -7.91
CA ILE A 220 -10.11 -5.70 -6.45
C ILE A 220 -10.95 -6.93 -6.10
N SER A 221 -10.36 -7.90 -5.39
CA SER A 221 -11.12 -9.01 -4.80
C SER A 221 -11.55 -8.64 -3.39
N LEU A 222 -12.85 -8.41 -3.21
CA LEU A 222 -13.44 -8.06 -1.93
C LEU A 222 -13.20 -9.14 -0.88
N ALA A 223 -13.38 -10.42 -1.22
CA ALA A 223 -13.13 -11.52 -0.29
C ALA A 223 -11.68 -11.49 0.22
N LYS A 224 -10.70 -11.30 -0.67
CA LYS A 224 -9.28 -11.26 -0.32
C LYS A 224 -8.92 -10.02 0.50
N GLU A 225 -9.38 -8.85 0.09
CA GLU A 225 -9.01 -7.58 0.72
C GLU A 225 -9.75 -7.36 2.06
N LEU A 226 -10.97 -7.89 2.23
CA LEU A 226 -11.74 -7.77 3.48
C LEU A 226 -11.43 -8.89 4.49
N TRP A 227 -10.88 -10.03 4.07
CA TRP A 227 -10.59 -11.14 4.98
C TRP A 227 -9.66 -10.77 6.16
N PRO A 228 -8.60 -9.96 6.01
CA PRO A 228 -7.81 -9.50 7.16
C PRO A 228 -8.66 -8.85 8.26
N TYR A 229 -9.74 -8.18 7.88
CA TYR A 229 -10.65 -7.41 8.74
C TYR A 229 -11.94 -8.16 9.10
N ARG A 230 -12.00 -9.48 8.82
CA ARG A 230 -13.21 -10.32 8.97
C ARG A 230 -13.82 -10.35 10.37
N ASN A 231 -13.07 -9.96 11.39
CA ASN A 231 -13.53 -9.90 12.79
C ASN A 231 -13.93 -8.48 13.23
N GLU A 232 -13.53 -7.45 12.47
CA GLU A 232 -13.85 -6.05 12.76
C GLU A 232 -15.15 -5.61 12.08
N LEU A 233 -15.49 -6.25 10.96
CA LEU A 233 -16.68 -5.99 10.17
C LEU A 233 -17.87 -6.81 10.69
N ARG A 234 -19.09 -6.35 10.41
CA ARG A 234 -20.30 -7.19 10.58
C ARG A 234 -20.20 -8.46 9.72
N THR A 235 -21.00 -9.47 10.04
CA THR A 235 -20.90 -10.78 9.40
C THR A 235 -21.14 -10.70 7.88
N ILE A 236 -20.09 -10.98 7.11
CA ILE A 236 -20.13 -11.16 5.66
C ILE A 236 -20.25 -12.65 5.34
N ILE A 237 -21.13 -12.97 4.40
CA ILE A 237 -21.38 -14.31 3.87
C ILE A 237 -21.00 -14.33 2.40
N LEU A 238 -20.31 -15.38 1.98
CA LEU A 238 -19.96 -15.65 0.58
C LEU A 238 -20.85 -16.77 0.07
N SER A 239 -21.28 -16.65 -1.19
CA SER A 239 -22.03 -17.68 -1.92
C SER A 239 -21.55 -17.78 -3.36
N GLY A 240 -21.83 -18.90 -4.03
CA GLY A 240 -21.51 -19.10 -5.45
C GLY A 240 -20.63 -20.31 -5.73
N PRO A 241 -20.20 -20.50 -6.99
CA PRO A 241 -19.56 -21.72 -7.45
C PRO A 241 -18.30 -22.11 -6.67
N ASP A 242 -17.41 -21.17 -6.40
CA ASP A 242 -16.17 -21.48 -5.67
C ASP A 242 -16.42 -21.82 -4.19
N ILE A 243 -17.46 -21.23 -3.59
CA ILE A 243 -17.87 -21.57 -2.22
C ILE A 243 -18.41 -23.00 -2.14
N ILE A 244 -19.18 -23.41 -3.16
CA ILE A 244 -19.66 -24.79 -3.29
C ILE A 244 -18.47 -25.75 -3.43
N LYS A 245 -17.49 -25.44 -4.30
CA LYS A 245 -16.28 -26.26 -4.47
C LYS A 245 -15.52 -26.42 -3.14
N ILE A 246 -15.31 -25.33 -2.40
CA ILE A 246 -14.64 -25.35 -1.09
C ILE A 246 -15.42 -26.22 -0.09
N ARG A 247 -16.74 -26.03 0.01
CA ARG A 247 -17.61 -26.84 0.88
C ARG A 247 -17.56 -28.32 0.50
N MET A 248 -17.59 -28.64 -0.79
CA MET A 248 -17.46 -30.02 -1.29
C MET A 248 -16.11 -30.62 -0.94
N LYS A 249 -15.00 -29.88 -1.10
CA LYS A 249 -13.64 -30.31 -0.70
C LYS A 249 -13.57 -30.60 0.80
N ARG A 250 -14.15 -29.73 1.65
CA ARG A 250 -14.26 -29.95 3.11
C ARG A 250 -15.10 -31.19 3.47
N LEU A 251 -16.20 -31.42 2.74
CA LEU A 251 -17.02 -32.61 2.95
C LEU A 251 -16.32 -33.89 2.49
N LEU A 252 -15.69 -33.88 1.33
CA LEU A 252 -14.96 -35.02 0.78
C LEU A 252 -13.78 -35.40 1.65
N SER A 253 -13.03 -34.42 2.17
CA SER A 253 -11.95 -34.67 3.14
C SER A 253 -12.47 -35.22 4.48
N LYS A 254 -13.66 -34.83 4.93
CA LYS A 254 -14.31 -35.40 6.12
C LYS A 254 -15.00 -36.75 5.87
N ARG A 255 -15.33 -37.08 4.63
CA ARG A 255 -15.90 -38.38 4.27
C ARG A 255 -14.83 -39.46 4.41
N LYS A 256 -14.87 -40.16 5.54
CA LYS A 256 -14.03 -41.35 5.76
C LYS A 256 -14.32 -42.37 4.66
N LYS A 257 -13.32 -42.65 3.84
CA LYS A 257 -13.37 -43.58 2.70
C LYS A 257 -13.98 -44.91 3.14
N ARG A 258 -14.96 -45.42 2.41
CA ARG A 258 -15.57 -46.72 2.67
C ARG A 258 -15.19 -47.68 1.56
N ILE A 259 -14.79 -48.89 1.94
CA ILE A 259 -14.30 -49.92 1.03
C ILE A 259 -14.96 -51.26 1.37
N MET A 260 -14.95 -52.17 0.40
CA MET A 260 -15.40 -53.55 0.56
C MET A 260 -14.21 -54.46 0.28
N LEU A 261 -13.97 -55.44 1.14
CA LEU A 261 -12.91 -56.41 0.90
C LEU A 261 -13.39 -57.48 -0.08
N SER A 262 -12.49 -57.99 -0.93
CA SER A 262 -12.71 -59.20 -1.73
C SER A 262 -12.99 -60.40 -0.83
N GLU A 263 -13.65 -61.43 -1.37
CA GLU A 263 -13.94 -62.64 -0.61
C GLU A 263 -12.66 -63.30 -0.07
N LYS A 264 -11.59 -63.33 -0.88
CA LYS A 264 -10.27 -63.82 -0.48
C LYS A 264 -9.72 -63.04 0.73
N GLY A 265 -9.80 -61.72 0.70
CA GLY A 265 -9.35 -60.88 1.83
C GLY A 265 -10.16 -61.10 3.11
N ARG A 266 -11.48 -61.29 3.00
CA ARG A 266 -12.34 -61.57 4.17
C ARG A 266 -12.01 -62.92 4.81
N ARG A 267 -11.88 -63.97 3.98
CA ARG A 267 -11.52 -65.32 4.45
C ARG A 267 -10.17 -65.33 5.16
N LEU A 268 -9.19 -64.58 4.64
CA LEU A 268 -7.87 -64.44 5.28
C LEU A 268 -7.97 -63.82 6.69
N LEU A 269 -8.72 -62.74 6.85
CA LEU A 269 -8.90 -62.11 8.18
C LEU A 269 -9.63 -63.04 9.16
N ILE A 270 -10.63 -63.80 8.70
CA ILE A 270 -11.33 -64.79 9.53
C ILE A 270 -10.36 -65.89 9.99
N LYS A 271 -9.52 -66.40 9.07
CA LYS A 271 -8.53 -67.44 9.35
C LYS A 271 -7.55 -66.97 10.42
N ILE A 272 -6.90 -65.82 10.22
CA ILE A 272 -5.91 -65.25 11.15
C ILE A 272 -6.54 -64.97 12.52
N ARG A 273 -7.75 -64.41 12.57
CA ARG A 273 -8.42 -64.16 13.86
C ARG A 273 -8.67 -65.47 14.62
N LYS A 274 -9.11 -66.52 13.92
CA LYS A 274 -9.37 -67.83 14.53
C LYS A 274 -8.09 -68.52 14.98
N GLU A 275 -7.02 -68.46 14.19
CA GLU A 275 -5.69 -68.99 14.56
C GLU A 275 -5.14 -68.32 15.82
N LYS A 276 -5.42 -67.03 16.00
CA LYS A 276 -5.11 -66.29 17.25
C LYS A 276 -6.06 -66.59 18.42
N GLY A 277 -7.00 -67.52 18.28
CA GLY A 277 -7.97 -67.87 19.33
C GLY A 277 -8.92 -66.73 19.72
N LEU A 278 -9.10 -65.72 18.86
CA LEU A 278 -9.89 -64.54 19.18
C LEU A 278 -11.34 -64.70 18.72
N SER A 279 -12.29 -64.61 19.65
CA SER A 279 -13.70 -64.38 19.28
C SER A 279 -13.87 -62.97 18.71
N ARG A 280 -14.95 -62.70 17.97
CA ARG A 280 -15.21 -61.34 17.44
C ARG A 280 -15.31 -60.30 18.55
N SER A 281 -15.91 -60.66 19.69
CA SER A 281 -16.01 -59.79 20.86
C SER A 281 -14.66 -59.55 21.53
N LYS A 282 -13.81 -60.58 21.62
CA LYS A 282 -12.45 -60.45 22.18
C LYS A 282 -11.55 -59.59 21.27
N ALA A 283 -11.59 -59.81 19.96
CA ALA A 283 -10.89 -58.98 18.98
C ALA A 283 -11.39 -57.53 18.98
N ALA A 284 -12.70 -57.32 19.09
CA ALA A 284 -13.30 -55.99 19.19
C ALA A 284 -12.79 -55.19 20.39
N LYS A 285 -12.74 -55.83 21.57
CA LYS A 285 -12.25 -55.22 22.81
C LYS A 285 -10.77 -54.85 22.72
N LEU A 286 -9.94 -55.72 22.14
CA LEU A 286 -8.49 -55.49 21.97
C LEU A 286 -8.17 -54.38 20.96
N ILE A 287 -8.92 -54.29 19.87
CA ILE A 287 -8.62 -53.41 18.72
C ILE A 287 -9.33 -52.04 18.84
N GLY A 288 -10.34 -51.94 19.72
CA GLY A 288 -11.11 -50.71 19.90
C GLY A 288 -12.09 -50.44 18.73
N ILE A 289 -12.73 -51.50 18.23
CA ILE A 289 -13.79 -51.44 17.21
C ILE A 289 -14.95 -52.35 17.62
N SER A 290 -16.20 -52.03 17.24
CA SER A 290 -17.34 -52.83 17.71
C SER A 290 -17.38 -54.24 17.10
N PRO A 291 -17.88 -55.27 17.81
CA PRO A 291 -18.00 -56.63 17.29
C PRO A 291 -18.83 -56.71 16.00
N VAL A 292 -19.87 -55.85 15.89
CA VAL A 292 -20.71 -55.69 14.70
C VAL A 292 -19.89 -55.17 13.51
N THR A 293 -18.92 -54.29 13.74
CA THR A 293 -18.03 -53.78 12.68
C THR A 293 -17.12 -54.89 12.17
N ILE A 294 -16.52 -55.69 13.05
CA ILE A 294 -15.72 -56.86 12.67
C ILE A 294 -16.57 -57.86 11.87
N GLN A 295 -17.77 -58.17 12.37
CA GLN A 295 -18.70 -59.06 11.67
C GLN A 295 -19.04 -58.55 10.27
N ARG A 296 -19.25 -57.24 10.10
CA ARG A 296 -19.50 -56.61 8.79
C ARG A 296 -18.30 -56.73 7.85
N ILE A 297 -17.08 -56.54 8.36
CA ILE A 297 -15.84 -56.71 7.60
C ILE A 297 -15.70 -58.16 7.11
N GLU A 298 -15.94 -59.14 8.00
CA GLU A 298 -15.74 -60.57 7.72
C GLU A 298 -16.82 -61.19 6.84
N LEU A 299 -18.10 -60.96 7.16
CA LEU A 299 -19.20 -61.68 6.50
C LEU A 299 -19.60 -61.03 5.17
N GLY A 300 -19.42 -59.71 5.04
CA GLY A 300 -19.84 -58.93 3.87
C GLY A 300 -21.29 -59.13 3.43
N ARG A 301 -22.16 -59.63 4.33
CA ARG A 301 -23.59 -59.91 4.09
C ARG A 301 -24.46 -58.65 4.02
N THR A 302 -23.90 -57.49 4.34
CA THR A 302 -24.60 -56.20 4.19
C THR A 302 -24.15 -55.53 2.89
N ARG A 303 -25.08 -55.12 2.02
CA ARG A 303 -24.85 -54.30 0.79
C ARG A 303 -24.17 -52.92 1.03
N LYS A 304 -23.54 -52.69 2.18
CA LYS A 304 -23.01 -51.39 2.63
C LYS A 304 -21.50 -51.49 2.89
N PHE A 305 -20.71 -50.70 2.16
CA PHE A 305 -19.26 -50.51 2.34
C PHE A 305 -18.91 -50.12 3.80
N VAL A 306 -17.79 -50.63 4.33
CA VAL A 306 -17.28 -50.34 5.70
C VAL A 306 -16.20 -49.26 5.63
N ARG A 307 -16.08 -48.41 6.65
CA ARG A 307 -15.04 -47.37 6.68
C ARG A 307 -13.64 -48.00 6.69
N GLU A 308 -12.77 -47.48 5.84
CA GLU A 308 -11.38 -47.92 5.69
C GLU A 308 -10.60 -47.81 7.00
N ASP A 309 -10.86 -46.80 7.83
CA ASP A 309 -10.16 -46.64 9.11
C ASP A 309 -10.43 -47.79 10.09
N TYR A 310 -11.64 -48.34 10.10
CA TYR A 310 -11.94 -49.53 10.91
C TYR A 310 -11.33 -50.81 10.34
N ILE A 311 -11.25 -50.93 9.01
CA ILE A 311 -10.58 -52.06 8.37
C ILE A 311 -9.08 -52.02 8.65
N ARG A 312 -8.44 -50.85 8.52
CA ARG A 312 -7.02 -50.66 8.85
C ARG A 312 -6.72 -51.04 10.29
N LYS A 313 -7.52 -50.55 11.24
CA LYS A 313 -7.41 -50.95 12.66
C LYS A 313 -7.55 -52.45 12.86
N TYR A 314 -8.51 -53.09 12.19
CA TYR A 314 -8.71 -54.53 12.29
C TYR A 314 -7.54 -55.34 11.73
N VAL A 315 -7.05 -54.96 10.54
CA VAL A 315 -5.91 -55.59 9.87
C VAL A 315 -4.63 -55.44 10.71
N GLN A 316 -4.34 -54.23 11.18
CA GLN A 316 -3.20 -53.94 12.07
C GLN A 316 -3.32 -54.68 13.41
N GLY A 317 -4.52 -54.70 14.00
CA GLY A 317 -4.79 -55.42 15.25
C GLY A 317 -4.67 -56.94 15.13
N LEU A 318 -4.77 -57.48 13.90
CA LEU A 318 -4.45 -58.87 13.60
C LEU A 318 -2.98 -59.08 13.23
N GLY A 319 -2.14 -58.04 13.23
CA GLY A 319 -0.70 -58.11 12.98
C GLY A 319 -0.30 -58.11 11.50
N LEU A 320 -1.16 -57.61 10.62
CA LEU A 320 -0.89 -57.48 9.20
C LEU A 320 -0.59 -56.03 8.80
N ASP A 321 0.22 -55.83 7.76
CA ASP A 321 0.37 -54.52 7.14
C ASP A 321 -0.93 -54.10 6.44
N ALA A 322 -1.48 -52.97 6.87
CA ALA A 322 -2.77 -52.50 6.35
C ALA A 322 -2.69 -51.96 4.93
N ASP A 323 -1.57 -51.38 4.51
CA ASP A 323 -1.44 -50.81 3.16
C ASP A 323 -1.27 -51.90 2.11
N GLU A 324 -0.43 -52.90 2.38
CA GLU A 324 -0.25 -54.07 1.52
C GLU A 324 -1.54 -54.89 1.39
N PHE A 325 -2.21 -55.14 2.53
CA PHE A 325 -3.46 -55.88 2.56
C PHE A 325 -4.56 -55.16 1.77
N LEU A 326 -4.72 -53.84 1.96
CA LEU A 326 -5.73 -53.07 1.24
C LEU A 326 -5.41 -52.93 -0.25
N LYS A 327 -4.14 -52.85 -0.64
CA LYS A 327 -3.72 -52.85 -2.05
C LYS A 327 -4.14 -54.15 -2.75
N LYS A 328 -4.00 -55.29 -2.06
CA LYS A 328 -4.28 -56.63 -2.62
C LYS A 328 -5.76 -57.01 -2.59
N PHE A 329 -6.50 -56.56 -1.58
CA PHE A 329 -7.85 -57.09 -1.32
C PHE A 329 -8.98 -56.05 -1.29
N SER A 330 -8.71 -54.75 -1.48
CA SER A 330 -9.77 -53.75 -1.54
C SER A 330 -10.48 -53.75 -2.90
N LEU A 331 -11.80 -53.83 -2.87
CA LEU A 331 -12.66 -53.54 -4.00
C LEU A 331 -13.08 -52.07 -3.92
N LYS A 332 -12.79 -51.30 -4.97
CA LYS A 332 -13.17 -49.88 -5.06
C LYS A 332 -14.70 -49.73 -5.17
N GLU A 333 -15.21 -48.65 -4.59
CA GLU A 333 -16.61 -48.25 -4.72
C GLU A 333 -16.96 -47.96 -6.19
N LYS A 334 -17.89 -48.71 -6.80
CA LYS A 334 -18.59 -48.30 -8.02
C LYS A 334 -19.69 -47.31 -7.59
N ARG A 335 -19.50 -46.02 -7.90
CA ARG A 335 -20.41 -44.93 -7.50
C ARG A 335 -21.81 -45.13 -8.08
N PHE A 336 -22.83 -44.80 -7.29
CA PHE A 336 -24.16 -44.44 -7.80
C PHE A 336 -24.66 -43.16 -7.12
N ASN A 337 -25.32 -42.34 -7.93
CA ASN A 337 -25.76 -40.97 -7.67
C ASN A 337 -26.71 -40.81 -6.47
N GLY A 338 -26.67 -39.61 -5.89
CA GLY A 338 -27.88 -39.01 -5.32
C GLY A 338 -28.12 -39.28 -3.84
N ARG A 339 -27.49 -38.49 -2.98
CA ARG A 339 -28.20 -37.96 -1.79
C ARG A 339 -28.02 -36.47 -1.78
N TRP A 340 -29.14 -35.77 -1.97
CA TRP A 340 -29.24 -34.33 -1.75
C TRP A 340 -28.84 -34.05 -0.30
N ILE A 341 -27.67 -33.45 -0.14
CA ILE A 341 -27.34 -32.76 1.10
C ILE A 341 -28.14 -31.47 0.99
N ASP A 342 -29.12 -31.31 1.87
CA ASP A 342 -30.01 -30.16 1.97
C ASP A 342 -29.30 -28.88 1.49
N GLY A 343 -29.76 -28.35 0.35
CA GLY A 343 -29.07 -27.33 -0.45
C GLY A 343 -28.79 -26.02 0.31
N ARG A 344 -29.38 -25.87 1.50
CA ARG A 344 -29.22 -24.71 2.38
C ARG A 344 -27.86 -24.67 3.10
N THR A 345 -27.16 -25.80 3.32
CA THR A 345 -25.90 -25.80 4.11
C THR A 345 -24.61 -25.69 3.29
N LEU A 346 -24.66 -25.90 1.97
CA LEU A 346 -23.49 -25.93 1.07
C LEU A 346 -23.31 -24.67 0.23
N SER A 347 -24.35 -23.85 0.09
CA SER A 347 -24.32 -22.69 -0.80
C SER A 347 -23.52 -21.52 -0.25
N THR A 348 -23.28 -21.46 1.07
CA THR A 348 -22.71 -20.29 1.72
C THR A 348 -21.57 -20.61 2.70
N ILE A 349 -20.63 -19.68 2.89
CA ILE A 349 -19.63 -19.70 3.97
C ILE A 349 -19.51 -18.27 4.55
N LYS A 350 -19.43 -18.12 5.88
CA LYS A 350 -19.07 -16.84 6.50
C LYS A 350 -17.61 -16.49 6.21
N LEU A 351 -17.30 -15.25 5.85
CA LEU A 351 -15.93 -14.79 5.55
C LEU A 351 -14.94 -15.17 6.66
N LYS A 352 -15.36 -15.03 7.92
CA LYS A 352 -14.55 -15.38 9.10
C LYS A 352 -14.19 -16.86 9.23
N ASN A 353 -14.92 -17.75 8.55
CA ASN A 353 -14.73 -19.21 8.60
C ASN A 353 -13.89 -19.74 7.43
N LEU A 354 -13.38 -18.88 6.55
CA LEU A 354 -12.47 -19.26 5.47
C LEU A 354 -11.02 -19.19 5.97
N THR A 355 -10.22 -20.15 5.51
CA THR A 355 -8.76 -20.17 5.72
C THR A 355 -8.07 -19.23 4.73
N LYS A 356 -6.80 -18.91 5.00
CA LYS A 356 -6.00 -18.04 4.14
C LYS A 356 -5.77 -18.65 2.76
N GLU A 357 -5.66 -19.97 2.70
CA GLU A 357 -5.45 -20.76 1.49
C GLU A 357 -6.71 -20.76 0.63
N GLU A 358 -7.88 -21.02 1.22
CA GLU A 358 -9.17 -21.00 0.50
C GLU A 358 -9.48 -19.60 -0.06
N ILE A 359 -9.16 -18.53 0.67
CA ILE A 359 -9.36 -17.15 0.18
C ILE A 359 -8.55 -16.85 -1.09
N LYS A 360 -7.37 -17.46 -1.26
CA LYS A 360 -6.57 -17.28 -2.48
C LYS A 360 -7.17 -18.02 -3.67
N GLU A 361 -7.93 -19.09 -3.45
CA GLU A 361 -8.60 -19.87 -4.49
C GLU A 361 -9.91 -19.21 -4.97
N ILE A 362 -10.54 -18.37 -4.14
CA ILE A 362 -11.83 -17.74 -4.44
C ILE A 362 -11.70 -16.66 -5.51
N LYS A 363 -12.40 -16.85 -6.62
CA LYS A 363 -12.54 -15.85 -7.70
C LYS A 363 -14.01 -15.55 -7.94
N ASP A 364 -14.78 -16.59 -8.25
CA ASP A 364 -16.18 -16.51 -8.62
C ASP A 364 -17.09 -16.79 -7.42
N CYS A 365 -17.47 -15.71 -6.76
CA CYS A 365 -18.47 -15.71 -5.71
C CYS A 365 -19.11 -14.33 -5.56
N LYS A 366 -20.20 -14.29 -4.79
CA LYS A 366 -20.85 -13.06 -4.33
C LYS A 366 -20.74 -12.94 -2.82
N LEU A 367 -20.68 -11.71 -2.33
CA LEU A 367 -20.61 -11.38 -0.91
C LEU A 367 -21.90 -10.65 -0.51
N HIS A 368 -22.44 -10.96 0.66
CA HIS A 368 -23.60 -10.27 1.20
C HIS A 368 -23.56 -10.20 2.73
N GLY A 369 -24.31 -9.25 3.29
CA GLY A 369 -24.52 -9.18 4.73
C GLY A 369 -25.39 -10.34 5.24
N LYS A 370 -25.21 -10.73 6.51
CA LYS A 370 -26.08 -11.73 7.15
C LYS A 370 -27.55 -11.29 7.05
N GLY A 371 -28.40 -12.14 6.48
CA GLY A 371 -29.84 -11.89 6.32
C GLY A 371 -30.25 -11.14 5.05
N TYR A 372 -29.28 -10.72 4.21
CA TYR A 372 -29.57 -9.91 3.01
C TYR A 372 -28.95 -10.49 1.73
N PRO A 373 -29.24 -11.75 1.33
CA PRO A 373 -28.68 -12.37 0.12
C PRO A 373 -29.04 -11.65 -1.18
N GLN A 374 -30.17 -10.93 -1.21
CA GLN A 374 -30.60 -10.11 -2.35
C GLN A 374 -29.66 -8.93 -2.63
N ASN A 375 -28.98 -8.42 -1.59
CA ASN A 375 -28.03 -7.30 -1.67
C ASN A 375 -26.59 -7.81 -1.90
N SER A 376 -26.45 -8.85 -2.73
CA SER A 376 -25.16 -9.50 -2.96
C SER A 376 -24.31 -8.75 -4.00
N ILE A 377 -23.03 -8.60 -3.69
CA ILE A 377 -22.05 -7.88 -4.49
C ILE A 377 -21.04 -8.90 -5.06
N PRO A 378 -20.72 -8.86 -6.36
CA PRO A 378 -19.68 -9.70 -6.95
C PRO A 378 -18.34 -9.53 -6.22
N ASN A 379 -17.58 -10.62 -6.03
CA ASN A 379 -16.28 -10.59 -5.37
C ASN A 379 -15.26 -9.69 -6.09
N ILE A 380 -15.31 -9.65 -7.42
CA ILE A 380 -14.43 -8.81 -8.21
C ILE A 380 -15.14 -7.49 -8.46
N ILE A 381 -14.58 -6.41 -7.93
CA ILE A 381 -15.00 -5.04 -8.22
C ILE A 381 -14.05 -4.45 -9.24
N GLU A 382 -14.62 -3.94 -10.32
CA GLU A 382 -13.93 -3.19 -11.36
C GLU A 382 -13.98 -1.70 -11.04
N LEU A 383 -12.90 -1.00 -11.36
CA LEU A 383 -12.86 0.46 -11.23
C LEU A 383 -13.49 1.08 -12.47
N THR A 384 -14.78 1.41 -12.38
CA THR A 384 -15.52 2.09 -13.44
C THR A 384 -15.55 3.61 -13.22
N PRO A 385 -15.84 4.42 -14.25
CA PRO A 385 -16.08 5.86 -14.10
C PRO A 385 -17.02 6.21 -12.93
N GLU A 386 -18.13 5.51 -12.79
CA GLU A 386 -19.14 5.71 -11.74
C GLU A 386 -18.57 5.42 -10.35
N LEU A 387 -17.81 4.33 -10.21
CA LEU A 387 -17.17 4.01 -8.92
C LEU A 387 -16.15 5.09 -8.55
N MET A 388 -15.40 5.60 -9.53
CA MET A 388 -14.46 6.69 -9.30
C MET A 388 -15.17 7.99 -8.90
N ARG A 389 -16.30 8.33 -9.54
CA ARG A 389 -17.13 9.49 -9.13
C ARG A 389 -17.65 9.32 -7.70
N LEU A 390 -18.18 8.16 -7.35
CA LEU A 390 -18.67 7.86 -6.00
C LEU A 390 -17.57 7.96 -4.93
N ILE A 391 -16.35 7.50 -5.23
CA ILE A 391 -15.19 7.70 -4.37
C ILE A 391 -14.86 9.19 -4.22
N GLY A 392 -14.96 9.95 -5.32
CA GLY A 392 -14.76 11.40 -5.30
C GLY A 392 -15.78 12.14 -4.44
N TYR A 393 -17.07 11.83 -4.60
CA TYR A 393 -18.14 12.35 -3.74
C TYR A 393 -17.92 11.99 -2.28
N TYR A 394 -17.40 10.79 -1.99
CA TYR A 394 -17.11 10.41 -0.60
C TYR A 394 -15.97 11.26 -0.01
N ILE A 395 -14.95 11.55 -0.82
CA ILE A 395 -13.85 12.42 -0.39
C ILE A 395 -14.35 13.83 -0.09
N ALA A 396 -15.29 14.36 -0.86
CA ALA A 396 -15.93 15.65 -0.57
C ALA A 396 -16.90 15.53 0.61
N GLU A 397 -18.04 14.88 0.40
CA GLU A 397 -19.25 14.94 1.24
C GLU A 397 -19.51 13.68 2.08
N GLY A 398 -18.63 12.68 2.00
CA GLY A 398 -18.84 11.38 2.61
C GLY A 398 -18.38 11.26 4.07
N ASN A 399 -19.10 10.46 4.84
CA ASN A 399 -18.72 9.96 6.16
C ASN A 399 -19.09 8.47 6.37
N LEU A 400 -18.47 7.82 7.37
CA LEU A 400 -18.73 6.43 7.76
C LEU A 400 -19.47 6.39 9.10
N GLU A 401 -20.50 5.56 9.21
CA GLU A 401 -21.32 5.44 10.43
C GLU A 401 -21.61 3.97 10.80
N CYS A 402 -21.79 3.71 12.10
CA CYS A 402 -22.33 2.46 12.68
C CYS A 402 -21.69 1.12 12.24
N LYS A 403 -20.49 1.17 11.65
CA LYS A 403 -19.70 0.04 11.10
C LYS A 403 -20.33 -0.69 9.91
N ASP A 404 -21.29 -0.09 9.24
CA ASP A 404 -21.97 -0.67 8.07
C ASP A 404 -22.57 0.35 7.08
N ARG A 405 -22.45 1.66 7.36
CA ARG A 405 -23.05 2.71 6.55
C ARG A 405 -22.03 3.64 5.95
N VAL A 406 -22.14 3.85 4.64
CA VAL A 406 -21.50 4.96 3.93
C VAL A 406 -22.57 6.02 3.70
N CYS A 407 -22.32 7.22 4.20
CA CYS A 407 -23.30 8.29 4.24
C CYS A 407 -22.77 9.52 3.49
N PHE A 408 -23.70 10.26 2.87
CA PHE A 408 -23.45 11.54 2.20
C PHE A 408 -24.52 12.53 2.68
N THR A 409 -24.12 13.75 3.04
CA THR A 409 -25.07 14.78 3.48
C THR A 409 -25.03 15.93 2.49
N LEU A 410 -26.15 16.21 1.84
CA LEU A 410 -26.25 17.16 0.72
C LEU A 410 -27.48 18.05 0.89
N VAL A 411 -27.50 19.22 0.30
CA VAL A 411 -28.64 20.12 0.20
C VAL A 411 -29.63 19.57 -0.83
N ARG A 412 -30.95 19.72 -0.56
CA ARG A 412 -32.02 19.14 -1.39
C ARG A 412 -32.18 19.77 -2.77
N GLY A 413 -31.57 20.94 -3.00
CA GLY A 413 -31.73 21.75 -4.22
C GLY A 413 -30.40 22.18 -4.84
N GLY A 414 -30.48 22.91 -5.96
CA GLY A 414 -29.31 23.41 -6.68
C GLY A 414 -28.42 22.30 -7.25
N HIS A 415 -27.12 22.55 -7.33
CA HIS A 415 -26.14 21.59 -7.85
C HIS A 415 -25.97 20.35 -6.96
N GLU A 416 -26.18 20.46 -5.65
CA GLU A 416 -26.10 19.33 -4.73
C GLU A 416 -27.21 18.28 -4.95
N LYS A 417 -28.35 18.69 -5.52
CA LYS A 417 -29.38 17.74 -5.97
C LYS A 417 -28.86 16.82 -7.08
N PHE A 418 -28.12 17.36 -8.06
CA PHE A 418 -27.49 16.55 -9.10
C PHE A 418 -26.50 15.55 -8.51
N ILE A 419 -25.73 15.97 -7.50
CA ILE A 419 -24.79 15.10 -6.80
C ILE A 419 -25.52 13.99 -6.06
N ALA A 420 -26.63 14.31 -5.41
CA ALA A 420 -27.47 13.33 -4.73
C ALA A 420 -27.97 12.25 -5.70
N ASP A 421 -28.48 12.68 -6.86
CA ASP A 421 -28.98 11.79 -7.91
C ASP A 421 -27.84 10.91 -8.49
N ASP A 422 -26.66 11.48 -8.75
CA ASP A 422 -25.51 10.71 -9.27
C ASP A 422 -24.89 9.78 -8.21
N VAL A 423 -24.93 10.13 -6.92
CA VAL A 423 -24.54 9.21 -5.82
C VAL A 423 -25.45 7.99 -5.79
N ILE A 424 -26.77 8.18 -5.94
CA ILE A 424 -27.75 7.09 -6.00
C ILE A 424 -27.47 6.21 -7.22
N PHE A 425 -27.35 6.84 -8.40
CA PHE A 425 -27.03 6.14 -9.64
C PHE A 425 -25.73 5.34 -9.54
N CYS A 426 -24.66 5.95 -9.04
CA CYS A 426 -23.36 5.27 -8.90
C CYS A 426 -23.44 4.11 -7.90
N SER A 427 -24.16 4.25 -6.79
CA SER A 427 -24.35 3.16 -5.82
C SER A 427 -25.07 1.96 -6.44
N GLU A 428 -26.15 2.20 -7.17
CA GLU A 428 -26.90 1.15 -7.87
C GLU A 428 -26.05 0.53 -8.99
N LYS A 429 -25.36 1.34 -9.79
CA LYS A 429 -24.56 0.85 -10.90
C LYS A 429 -23.35 0.03 -10.44
N CYS A 430 -22.66 0.46 -9.40
CA CYS A 430 -21.42 -0.17 -8.94
C CYS A 430 -21.65 -1.37 -8.03
N PHE A 431 -22.69 -1.30 -7.19
CA PHE A 431 -22.90 -2.27 -6.11
C PHE A 431 -24.26 -2.97 -6.18
N ASN A 432 -25.16 -2.55 -7.06
CA ASN A 432 -26.56 -2.97 -7.09
C ASN A 432 -27.25 -2.73 -5.73
N ILE A 433 -26.90 -1.62 -5.07
CA ILE A 433 -27.47 -1.21 -3.78
C ILE A 433 -28.17 0.14 -3.96
N LYS A 434 -29.49 0.13 -3.79
CA LYS A 434 -30.30 1.34 -3.70
C LYS A 434 -30.10 1.99 -2.31
N PRO A 435 -29.60 3.22 -2.24
CA PRO A 435 -29.43 3.92 -0.96
C PRO A 435 -30.77 4.29 -0.33
N LYS A 436 -30.78 4.45 1.01
CA LYS A 436 -31.90 5.06 1.75
C LYS A 436 -31.68 6.57 1.82
N ILE A 437 -32.74 7.34 1.69
CA ILE A 437 -32.69 8.81 1.77
C ILE A 437 -33.45 9.23 3.03
N TYR A 438 -32.81 10.06 3.86
CA TYR A 438 -33.40 10.60 5.08
C TYR A 438 -33.39 12.13 5.01
N GLU A 439 -34.45 12.77 5.47
CA GLU A 439 -34.46 14.22 5.64
C GLU A 439 -33.69 14.60 6.92
N VAL A 440 -32.92 15.68 6.83
CA VAL A 440 -32.13 16.23 7.93
C VAL A 440 -32.48 17.71 8.11
N LYS A 441 -32.31 18.22 9.34
CA LYS A 441 -32.52 19.65 9.64
C LYS A 441 -31.77 20.55 8.65
N GLY A 442 -32.42 21.64 8.23
CA GLY A 442 -31.82 22.68 7.39
C GLY A 442 -31.83 22.41 5.88
N ASN A 443 -32.95 21.89 5.34
CA ASN A 443 -33.14 21.59 3.91
C ASN A 443 -32.06 20.66 3.31
N ARG A 444 -31.60 19.70 4.12
CA ARG A 444 -30.58 18.72 3.74
C ARG A 444 -31.18 17.33 3.69
N ILE A 445 -30.61 16.51 2.83
CA ILE A 445 -30.87 15.08 2.73
C ILE A 445 -29.60 14.32 3.10
N LYS A 446 -29.80 13.14 3.69
CA LYS A 446 -28.76 12.19 3.97
C LYS A 446 -29.00 10.92 3.18
N ILE A 447 -28.07 10.62 2.28
CA ILE A 447 -28.06 9.41 1.48
C ILE A 447 -27.23 8.38 2.23
N VAL A 448 -27.81 7.21 2.48
CA VAL A 448 -27.22 6.14 3.30
C VAL A 448 -27.16 4.85 2.50
N ILE A 449 -25.94 4.42 2.18
CA ILE A 449 -25.66 3.10 1.64
C ILE A 449 -25.44 2.14 2.80
N ASP A 450 -26.51 1.43 3.17
CA ASP A 450 -26.58 0.51 4.32
C ASP A 450 -26.13 -0.90 3.91
N ASN A 451 -24.82 -1.10 3.77
CA ASN A 451 -24.25 -2.37 3.33
C ASN A 451 -22.83 -2.59 3.87
N VAL A 452 -22.63 -3.66 4.65
CA VAL A 452 -21.34 -3.99 5.29
C VAL A 452 -20.18 -4.18 4.30
N ILE A 453 -20.44 -4.64 3.07
CA ILE A 453 -19.40 -4.85 2.06
C ILE A 453 -18.97 -3.51 1.47
N VAL A 454 -19.93 -2.64 1.13
CA VAL A 454 -19.63 -1.27 0.67
C VAL A 454 -18.92 -0.49 1.77
N PHE A 455 -19.40 -0.58 3.01
CA PHE A 455 -18.70 -0.04 4.18
C PHE A 455 -17.27 -0.57 4.27
N GLY A 456 -17.07 -1.90 4.15
CA GLY A 456 -15.74 -2.52 4.16
C GLY A 456 -14.82 -2.00 3.05
N PHE A 457 -15.38 -1.77 1.86
CA PHE A 457 -14.65 -1.19 0.72
C PHE A 457 -14.15 0.23 1.06
N PHE A 458 -15.03 1.13 1.50
CA PHE A 458 -14.63 2.51 1.85
C PHE A 458 -13.74 2.56 3.10
N SER A 459 -14.10 1.84 4.16
CA SER A 459 -13.38 1.88 5.44
C SER A 459 -12.02 1.19 5.38
N LYS A 460 -11.93 -0.03 4.86
CA LYS A 460 -10.73 -0.89 4.94
C LYS A 460 -9.90 -0.87 3.66
N ILE A 461 -10.53 -0.98 2.48
CA ILE A 461 -9.81 -1.05 1.20
C ILE A 461 -9.32 0.35 0.79
N LEU A 462 -10.21 1.35 0.82
CA LEU A 462 -9.84 2.75 0.55
C LEU A 462 -9.18 3.43 1.76
N LYS A 463 -9.27 2.83 2.95
CA LYS A 463 -8.64 3.30 4.21
C LYS A 463 -9.19 4.65 4.68
N PHE A 464 -10.51 4.83 4.59
CA PHE A 464 -11.21 6.00 5.11
C PHE A 464 -11.70 5.88 6.55
N GLU A 465 -11.51 4.74 7.20
CA GLU A 465 -11.82 4.60 8.62
C GLU A 465 -10.96 5.55 9.48
N ASN A 466 -11.57 6.12 10.52
CA ASN A 466 -10.94 7.09 11.44
C ASN A 466 -10.33 8.30 10.71
N LYS A 467 -10.89 8.67 9.55
CA LYS A 467 -10.52 9.89 8.82
C LYS A 467 -11.51 10.99 9.10
N ASN A 468 -10.98 12.19 9.27
CA ASN A 468 -11.70 13.46 9.34
C ASN A 468 -11.23 14.37 8.21
N SER A 469 -11.79 15.57 8.10
CA SER A 469 -11.47 16.52 7.02
C SER A 469 -9.97 16.81 6.88
N SER A 470 -9.21 16.85 7.97
CA SER A 470 -7.76 17.12 7.96
C SER A 470 -6.89 15.90 7.64
N THR A 471 -7.46 14.70 7.63
CA THR A 471 -6.72 13.43 7.41
C THR A 471 -7.24 12.60 6.23
N LYS A 472 -8.29 13.08 5.54
CA LYS A 472 -8.74 12.55 4.23
C LYS A 472 -7.58 12.58 3.25
N ARG A 473 -7.53 11.60 2.35
CA ARG A 473 -6.47 11.43 1.35
C ARG A 473 -6.98 10.65 0.15
N LEU A 474 -6.26 10.69 -0.96
CA LEU A 474 -6.59 9.86 -2.11
C LEU A 474 -6.18 8.39 -1.87
N PRO A 475 -6.95 7.40 -2.36
CA PRO A 475 -6.54 6.00 -2.34
C PRO A 475 -5.24 5.79 -3.12
N GLY A 476 -4.30 4.99 -2.60
CA GLY A 476 -2.95 4.90 -3.18
C GLY A 476 -2.88 4.39 -4.63
N PHE A 477 -3.90 3.69 -5.13
CA PHE A 477 -3.91 3.18 -6.51
C PHE A 477 -4.25 4.25 -7.56
N VAL A 478 -4.75 5.43 -7.17
CA VAL A 478 -5.25 6.42 -8.13
C VAL A 478 -4.17 6.94 -9.07
N TYR A 479 -2.92 6.99 -8.58
CA TYR A 479 -1.77 7.52 -9.33
C TYR A 479 -1.33 6.62 -10.49
N THR A 480 -1.88 5.42 -10.62
CA THR A 480 -1.65 4.51 -11.76
C THR A 480 -2.88 4.28 -12.62
N LEU A 481 -3.97 5.02 -12.40
CA LEU A 481 -5.16 4.85 -13.22
C LEU A 481 -4.99 5.48 -14.61
N PRO A 482 -5.73 5.02 -15.62
CA PRO A 482 -5.85 5.74 -16.89
C PRO A 482 -6.47 7.13 -16.67
N PRO A 483 -6.20 8.11 -17.56
CA PRO A 483 -6.71 9.48 -17.43
C PRO A 483 -8.22 9.57 -17.19
N GLU A 484 -9.02 8.77 -17.89
CA GLU A 484 -10.49 8.76 -17.76
C GLU A 484 -10.96 8.50 -16.32
N LEU A 485 -10.39 7.49 -15.66
CA LEU A 485 -10.76 7.15 -14.28
C LEU A 485 -10.28 8.21 -13.28
N LYS A 486 -9.14 8.86 -13.54
CA LYS A 486 -8.66 10.00 -12.73
C LYS A 486 -9.58 11.20 -12.88
N ILE A 487 -10.01 11.50 -14.10
CA ILE A 487 -10.93 12.59 -14.39
C ILE A 487 -12.26 12.36 -13.66
N ASN A 488 -12.81 11.14 -13.69
CA ASN A 488 -14.06 10.86 -12.97
C ASN A 488 -13.90 10.96 -11.44
N LEU A 489 -12.77 10.56 -10.88
CA LEU A 489 -12.47 10.82 -9.47
C LEU A 489 -12.47 12.33 -9.15
N LEU A 490 -11.74 13.11 -9.94
CA LEU A 490 -11.65 14.56 -9.77
C LEU A 490 -13.01 15.26 -9.99
N LYS A 491 -13.83 14.78 -10.94
CA LYS A 491 -15.21 15.24 -11.14
C LYS A 491 -16.02 15.07 -9.86
N GLY A 492 -15.99 13.89 -9.23
CA GLY A 492 -16.72 13.66 -7.98
C GLY A 492 -16.24 14.58 -6.85
N ILE A 493 -14.93 14.80 -6.73
CA ILE A 493 -14.35 15.70 -5.71
C ILE A 493 -14.78 17.16 -5.96
N PHE A 494 -14.61 17.66 -7.19
CA PHE A 494 -14.85 19.06 -7.52
C PHE A 494 -16.33 19.41 -7.66
N LEU A 495 -17.19 18.46 -8.00
CA LEU A 495 -18.63 18.70 -7.94
C LEU A 495 -19.11 18.83 -6.50
N GLY A 496 -18.57 18.03 -5.57
CA GLY A 496 -18.91 18.12 -4.15
C GLY A 496 -18.38 19.37 -3.46
N ASP A 497 -17.05 19.55 -3.46
CA ASP A 497 -16.38 20.59 -2.65
C ASP A 497 -15.79 21.74 -3.50
N GLY A 498 -15.95 21.69 -4.82
CA GLY A 498 -15.38 22.69 -5.73
C GLY A 498 -16.29 23.90 -5.91
N THR A 499 -15.70 25.07 -5.94
CA THR A 499 -16.39 26.33 -6.24
C THR A 499 -15.89 26.87 -7.58
N ILE A 500 -16.81 27.08 -8.51
CA ILE A 500 -16.51 27.82 -9.75
C ILE A 500 -16.46 29.30 -9.39
N PHE A 501 -15.41 30.00 -9.83
CA PHE A 501 -15.33 31.44 -9.70
C PHE A 501 -15.30 32.10 -11.07
N HIS A 502 -16.07 33.19 -11.17
CA HIS A 502 -16.17 34.04 -12.35
C HIS A 502 -15.48 35.38 -12.04
N GLY A 503 -14.53 35.78 -12.88
CA GLY A 503 -13.70 36.97 -12.72
C GLY A 503 -12.79 37.17 -13.93
N SER A 504 -11.66 37.87 -13.79
CA SER A 504 -10.69 38.08 -14.88
C SER A 504 -10.04 36.79 -15.40
N SER A 505 -10.14 35.69 -14.64
CA SER A 505 -9.79 34.34 -15.05
C SER A 505 -10.84 33.36 -14.54
N HIS A 506 -11.46 32.59 -15.43
CA HIS A 506 -12.41 31.53 -15.08
C HIS A 506 -11.66 30.32 -14.49
N GLY A 507 -12.14 29.75 -13.39
CA GLY A 507 -11.47 28.60 -12.79
C GLY A 507 -12.27 27.85 -11.73
N ILE A 508 -11.65 26.78 -11.20
CA ILE A 508 -12.19 25.94 -10.13
C ILE A 508 -11.31 26.13 -8.89
N LYS A 509 -11.94 26.48 -7.76
CA LYS A 509 -11.31 26.51 -6.44
C LYS A 509 -11.74 25.29 -5.64
N PHE A 510 -10.80 24.54 -5.08
CA PHE A 510 -11.06 23.45 -4.15
C PHE A 510 -10.32 23.74 -2.85
N SER A 511 -11.02 23.63 -1.72
CA SER A 511 -10.46 23.95 -0.39
C SER A 511 -10.45 22.71 0.48
N THR A 512 -9.32 22.42 1.14
CA THR A 512 -9.22 21.30 2.09
C THR A 512 -8.28 21.63 3.24
N THR A 513 -8.55 21.08 4.42
CA THR A 513 -7.65 21.14 5.57
C THR A 513 -6.61 20.02 5.57
N SER A 514 -6.74 19.04 4.67
CA SER A 514 -5.75 17.95 4.51
C SER A 514 -4.66 18.33 3.52
N LYS A 515 -3.44 18.55 4.03
CA LYS A 515 -2.25 18.78 3.19
C LYS A 515 -1.97 17.59 2.26
N GLU A 516 -2.17 16.35 2.74
CA GLU A 516 -1.96 15.13 1.93
C GLU A 516 -2.94 15.06 0.75
N LEU A 517 -4.22 15.41 0.98
CA LEU A 517 -5.23 15.44 -0.09
C LEU A 517 -4.92 16.52 -1.12
N ALA A 518 -4.59 17.74 -0.67
CA ALA A 518 -4.25 18.84 -1.56
C ALA A 518 -3.04 18.51 -2.46
N VAL A 519 -1.97 17.96 -1.86
CA VAL A 519 -0.79 17.51 -2.62
C VAL A 519 -1.11 16.34 -3.53
N GLY A 520 -1.93 15.39 -3.09
CA GLY A 520 -2.37 14.26 -3.91
C GLY A 520 -3.14 14.69 -5.17
N ILE A 521 -4.09 15.63 -5.02
CA ILE A 521 -4.85 16.20 -6.15
C ILE A 521 -3.91 16.93 -7.10
N SER A 522 -2.97 17.73 -6.56
CA SER A 522 -1.92 18.39 -7.35
C SER A 522 -1.15 17.42 -8.23
N TYR A 523 -0.71 16.27 -7.69
CA TYR A 523 -0.03 15.26 -8.48
C TYR A 523 -0.93 14.60 -9.53
N LEU A 524 -2.22 14.38 -9.25
CA LEU A 524 -3.16 13.88 -10.25
C LEU A 524 -3.37 14.88 -11.40
N LEU A 525 -3.52 16.16 -11.09
CA LEU A 525 -3.65 17.22 -12.11
C LEU A 525 -2.40 17.29 -12.99
N MET A 526 -1.20 17.22 -12.40
CA MET A 526 0.06 17.17 -13.16
C MET A 526 0.19 15.90 -14.02
N GLN A 527 -0.36 14.75 -13.60
CA GLN A 527 -0.41 13.56 -14.46
C GLN A 527 -1.39 13.69 -15.63
N LEU A 528 -2.30 14.65 -15.57
CA LEU A 528 -3.27 15.00 -16.62
C LEU A 528 -2.82 16.21 -17.45
N GLY A 529 -1.66 16.81 -17.14
CA GLY A 529 -1.17 18.03 -17.80
C GLY A 529 -1.98 19.28 -17.44
N VAL A 530 -2.71 19.27 -16.33
CA VAL A 530 -3.50 20.42 -15.85
C VAL A 530 -2.65 21.24 -14.90
N LEU A 531 -2.41 22.50 -15.26
CA LEU A 531 -1.74 23.48 -14.40
C LEU A 531 -2.68 23.93 -13.28
N HIS A 532 -2.12 24.13 -12.09
CA HIS A 532 -2.87 24.53 -10.90
C HIS A 532 -2.00 25.34 -9.96
N SER A 533 -2.64 26.01 -9.01
CA SER A 533 -1.98 26.76 -7.95
C SER A 533 -2.46 26.32 -6.56
N PHE A 534 -1.68 26.67 -5.54
CA PHE A 534 -2.08 26.55 -4.15
C PHE A 534 -2.32 27.95 -3.56
N SER A 535 -3.23 28.03 -2.61
CA SER A 535 -3.35 29.19 -1.72
C SER A 535 -3.57 28.71 -0.29
N ARG A 536 -3.13 29.48 0.69
CA ARG A 536 -3.43 29.24 2.10
C ARG A 536 -4.36 30.35 2.56
N GLU A 537 -5.55 29.97 3.03
CA GLU A 537 -6.48 30.90 3.68
C GLU A 537 -6.43 30.64 5.19
N SER A 538 -5.99 31.64 5.96
CA SER A 538 -6.14 31.63 7.41
C SER A 538 -7.61 31.92 7.72
N ASN A 539 -8.29 31.00 8.41
CA ASN A 539 -9.62 31.27 8.94
C ASN A 539 -9.55 32.52 9.83
N LYS A 540 -10.05 33.67 9.35
CA LYS A 540 -10.43 34.76 10.25
C LYS A 540 -11.45 34.15 11.19
N LYS A 541 -11.16 34.15 12.50
CA LYS A 541 -12.07 33.68 13.54
C LYS A 541 -13.49 34.15 13.20
N LYS A 542 -14.42 33.22 13.01
CA LYS A 542 -15.85 33.54 13.17
C LYS A 542 -15.98 34.02 14.62
N ASN A 543 -16.05 35.32 14.83
CA ASN A 543 -16.58 35.90 16.06
C ASN A 543 -18.01 35.38 16.20
N ARG A 544 -18.16 34.23 16.85
CA ARG A 544 -19.41 33.83 17.48
C ARG A 544 -19.29 34.33 18.90
N THR A 545 -19.89 35.48 19.16
CA THR A 545 -20.31 35.87 20.49
C THR A 545 -21.09 34.70 21.10
N PRO A 546 -20.79 34.28 22.34
CA PRO A 546 -21.57 33.26 23.01
C PRO A 546 -22.93 33.87 23.35
N VAL A 547 -24.02 33.22 22.90
CA VAL A 547 -25.36 33.34 23.47
C VAL A 547 -25.84 31.93 23.75
#